data_AF-H1KUF7-F1
#
_entry.id   AF-H1KUF7-F1
#
_cell.length_a   1.000
_cell.length_b   1.000
_cell.length_c   1.000
_cell.angle_alpha   90.00
_cell.angle_beta   90.00
_cell.angle_gamma   90.00
#
_symmetry.space_group_name_H-M   'P 1'
#
loop_
_entity.id
_entity.type
_entity.pdbx_description
1 polymer ?
#
loop_
_entity_poly.entity_id
_entity_poly.type
_entity_poly.pdbx_seq_one_letter_code
_entity_poly.pdbx_strand_id
1 'polypeptide(L)'
;MQDESERRQRLGEHVAPARLYAAIKARPFLGSVACSHDRLVAGSWHEIVLTYEVGACGIADGATFKATFKFYSDWALFQTADPSAANYVSAEYEAGPLLPGQSPATVQSLSVRFDQKGHERPFQKAVIVDVVDGYLNAGDRIVIRLGDRRAGGPGTRVQTFVEDGFRFRCYVDPLGTSRYVAVPGDPVIAIVAGPPERIQLGAPRFVAEGVVPPLTVALLDRWGNVARDLGGPLDIAATAEGREVYRRRHALPEQGWATLRVEDLPSVSGELRIGAARPGARDVAEGVAFVTGLADAPVPRALYGDLHVHAHDTVGTNSPAYNAAYARDVAGVDVYGYTANDFQITDEGWREGVAVTAGFDVPGRFVAYSVQEWCGSSTAGGDHQVLFLGDDPPGFPFNERGEHNRTFLWNESMGGTGVEVGRWPVEDLWAAYAHDPENHLIIPHVGGRRYIPDWHHPELERLVEIASAWGHFDWLYRDVIARGYRLGVCANGDEHRGRPGGGAPGVQVFGVRGG
;
A
#
# COMPACT_ATOMS: atom_id res chain seq x y z
N MET A 1 7.63 -40.80 25.71
CA MET A 1 7.22 -41.85 26.67
C MET A 1 7.77 -41.63 28.07
N GLN A 2 9.05 -41.30 28.27
CA GLN A 2 9.60 -40.92 29.60
C GLN A 2 8.83 -39.75 30.26
N ASP A 3 8.51 -38.71 29.49
CA ASP A 3 7.78 -37.51 29.94
C ASP A 3 6.33 -37.81 30.42
N GLU A 4 5.64 -38.79 29.82
CA GLU A 4 4.26 -39.10 30.22
C GLU A 4 4.20 -39.82 31.58
N SER A 5 5.13 -40.74 31.83
CA SER A 5 5.22 -41.50 33.09
C SER A 5 5.62 -40.60 34.26
N GLU A 6 6.62 -39.73 34.07
CA GLU A 6 7.03 -38.76 35.09
C GLU A 6 5.92 -37.75 35.40
N ARG A 7 5.23 -37.26 34.36
CA ARG A 7 4.07 -36.36 34.54
C ARG A 7 2.96 -37.04 35.34
N ARG A 8 2.59 -38.28 35.00
CA ARG A 8 1.56 -39.03 35.76
C ARG A 8 1.99 -39.25 37.21
N GLN A 9 3.26 -39.56 37.46
CA GLN A 9 3.79 -39.72 38.82
C GLN A 9 3.71 -38.42 39.63
N ARG A 10 4.01 -37.27 39.01
CA ARG A 10 3.91 -35.95 39.65
C ARG A 10 2.45 -35.52 39.92
N LEU A 11 1.54 -35.84 39.01
CA LEU A 11 0.12 -35.46 39.13
C LEU A 11 -0.65 -36.31 40.15
N GLY A 12 -0.19 -37.53 40.44
CA GLY A 12 -0.94 -38.47 41.27
C GLY A 12 -2.22 -38.99 40.60
N GLU A 13 -3.10 -39.62 41.38
CA GLU A 13 -4.41 -40.07 40.88
C GLU A 13 -5.29 -38.87 40.49
N HIS A 14 -5.77 -38.85 39.25
CA HIS A 14 -6.65 -37.81 38.73
C HIS A 14 -7.52 -38.35 37.60
N VAL A 15 -8.60 -37.64 37.30
CA VAL A 15 -9.48 -37.93 36.17
C VAL A 15 -9.31 -36.83 35.13
N ALA A 16 -9.08 -37.23 33.87
CA ALA A 16 -9.00 -36.33 32.74
C ALA A 16 -9.53 -37.01 31.48
N PRO A 17 -10.02 -36.27 30.48
CA PRO A 17 -10.45 -36.85 29.22
C PRO A 17 -9.33 -37.66 28.57
N ALA A 18 -9.68 -38.84 28.06
CA ALA A 18 -8.70 -39.77 27.54
C ALA A 18 -8.00 -39.18 26.31
N ARG A 19 -6.66 -39.21 26.31
CA ARG A 19 -5.78 -38.70 25.23
C ARG A 19 -5.86 -37.19 24.94
N LEU A 20 -6.69 -36.43 25.66
CA LEU A 20 -6.86 -35.00 25.41
C LEU A 20 -5.58 -34.20 25.63
N TYR A 21 -4.78 -34.54 26.65
CA TYR A 21 -3.49 -33.88 26.87
C TYR A 21 -2.57 -33.96 25.64
N ALA A 22 -2.43 -35.16 25.07
CA ALA A 22 -1.57 -35.35 23.90
C ALA A 22 -2.11 -34.60 22.67
N ALA A 23 -3.43 -34.61 22.48
CA ALA A 23 -4.08 -33.86 21.41
C ALA A 23 -3.89 -32.34 21.55
N ILE A 24 -4.05 -31.78 22.77
CA ILE A 24 -3.80 -30.36 23.05
C ILE A 24 -2.32 -30.01 22.80
N LYS A 25 -1.38 -30.82 23.31
CA LYS A 25 0.06 -30.55 23.15
C LYS A 25 0.58 -30.69 21.74
N ALA A 26 -0.10 -31.45 20.87
CA ALA A 26 0.26 -31.58 19.47
C ALA A 26 -0.19 -30.38 18.61
N ARG A 27 -1.05 -29.50 19.13
CA ARG A 27 -1.57 -28.34 18.40
C ARG A 27 -0.72 -27.09 18.62
N PRO A 28 -0.63 -26.19 17.63
CA PRO A 28 -0.15 -24.84 17.85
C PRO A 28 -0.94 -24.18 18.97
N PHE A 29 -0.25 -23.46 19.86
CA PHE A 29 -0.91 -22.87 21.03
C PHE A 29 -2.03 -21.91 20.65
N LEU A 30 -1.77 -21.05 19.65
CA LEU A 30 -2.71 -20.01 19.19
C LEU A 30 -3.60 -20.44 18.02
N GLY A 31 -3.40 -21.65 17.50
CA GLY A 31 -4.17 -22.18 16.37
C GLY A 31 -3.55 -21.85 15.01
N SER A 32 -4.37 -21.89 13.97
CA SER A 32 -3.99 -21.58 12.59
C SER A 32 -5.16 -20.97 11.84
N VAL A 33 -4.86 -20.23 10.77
CA VAL A 33 -5.88 -19.65 9.88
C VAL A 33 -5.62 -20.11 8.45
N ALA A 34 -6.68 -20.48 7.75
CA ALA A 34 -6.67 -20.76 6.32
C ALA A 34 -7.60 -19.79 5.58
N CYS A 35 -7.28 -19.49 4.32
CA CYS A 35 -8.11 -18.72 3.41
C CYS A 35 -8.52 -19.59 2.22
N SER A 36 -9.76 -19.44 1.74
CA SER A 36 -10.25 -20.17 0.58
C SER A 36 -9.68 -19.69 -0.76
N HIS A 37 -8.90 -18.61 -0.77
CA HIS A 37 -8.27 -18.03 -1.96
C HIS A 37 -6.82 -17.67 -1.66
N ASP A 38 -5.96 -17.84 -2.66
CA ASP A 38 -4.57 -17.40 -2.69
C ASP A 38 -4.31 -16.38 -3.82
N ARG A 39 -5.27 -16.20 -4.73
CA ARG A 39 -5.18 -15.27 -5.86
C ARG A 39 -6.55 -14.74 -6.26
N LEU A 40 -6.65 -13.43 -6.50
CA LEU A 40 -7.87 -12.74 -6.93
C LEU A 40 -7.56 -11.65 -7.96
N VAL A 41 -8.52 -11.31 -8.81
CA VAL A 41 -8.38 -10.20 -9.77
C VAL A 41 -8.80 -8.89 -9.10
N ALA A 42 -8.04 -7.82 -9.34
CA ALA A 42 -8.34 -6.50 -8.80
C ALA A 42 -9.79 -6.07 -9.09
N GLY A 43 -10.52 -5.67 -8.05
CA GLY A 43 -11.92 -5.25 -8.10
C GLY A 43 -12.94 -6.32 -8.52
N SER A 44 -12.57 -7.61 -8.55
CA SER A 44 -13.53 -8.69 -8.75
C SER A 44 -14.39 -8.93 -7.50
N TRP A 45 -15.49 -9.66 -7.67
CA TRP A 45 -16.47 -9.94 -6.61
C TRP A 45 -16.41 -11.41 -6.18
N HIS A 46 -16.18 -11.67 -4.90
CA HIS A 46 -16.00 -13.01 -4.36
C HIS A 46 -16.73 -13.20 -3.02
N GLU A 47 -17.04 -14.44 -2.67
CA GLU A 47 -17.15 -14.86 -1.27
C GLU A 47 -15.79 -15.38 -0.86
N ILE A 48 -15.21 -14.89 0.24
CA ILE A 48 -13.91 -15.36 0.76
C ILE A 48 -14.13 -15.97 2.13
N VAL A 49 -13.63 -17.17 2.36
CA VAL A 49 -13.78 -17.88 3.63
C VAL A 49 -12.44 -17.87 4.37
N LEU A 50 -12.44 -17.32 5.58
CA LEU A 50 -11.34 -17.45 6.54
C LEU A 50 -11.74 -18.47 7.60
N THR A 51 -10.96 -19.54 7.74
CA THR A 51 -11.20 -20.58 8.73
C THR A 51 -10.12 -20.51 9.79
N TYR A 52 -10.49 -20.09 11.00
CA TYR A 52 -9.62 -20.17 12.17
C TYR A 52 -9.86 -21.49 12.90
N GLU A 53 -8.83 -22.33 13.00
CA GLU A 53 -8.84 -23.52 13.86
C GLU A 53 -8.30 -23.13 15.24
N VAL A 54 -9.13 -23.30 16.26
CA VAL A 54 -8.84 -22.91 17.64
C VAL A 54 -7.63 -23.68 18.17
N GLY A 55 -6.65 -22.93 18.66
CA GLY A 55 -5.41 -23.48 19.19
C GLY A 55 -5.56 -24.27 20.48
N ALA A 56 -4.43 -24.77 20.97
CA ALA A 56 -4.36 -25.46 22.26
C ALA A 56 -4.84 -24.59 23.44
N CYS A 57 -4.87 -23.26 23.29
CA CYS A 57 -5.39 -22.32 24.28
C CYS A 57 -6.91 -22.40 24.50
N GLY A 58 -7.69 -22.91 23.53
CA GLY A 58 -9.14 -22.71 23.52
C GLY A 58 -9.52 -21.23 23.36
N ILE A 59 -10.81 -20.92 23.47
CA ILE A 59 -11.29 -19.53 23.58
C ILE A 59 -12.30 -19.45 24.71
N ALA A 60 -12.05 -18.56 25.67
CA ALA A 60 -12.95 -18.31 26.80
C ALA A 60 -14.23 -17.55 26.42
N ASP A 61 -15.20 -17.53 27.33
CA ASP A 61 -16.38 -16.68 27.21
C ASP A 61 -16.03 -15.19 27.23
N GLY A 62 -16.74 -14.40 26.41
CA GLY A 62 -16.49 -12.97 26.22
C GLY A 62 -15.18 -12.64 25.51
N ALA A 63 -14.47 -13.65 25.02
CA ALA A 63 -13.20 -13.47 24.35
C ALA A 63 -13.38 -13.25 22.84
N THR A 64 -12.34 -12.74 22.18
CA THR A 64 -12.46 -12.17 20.83
C THR A 64 -11.40 -12.71 19.86
N PHE A 65 -11.83 -13.01 18.65
CA PHE A 65 -10.97 -13.23 17.48
C PHE A 65 -11.07 -12.04 16.52
N LYS A 66 -9.95 -11.62 15.93
CA LYS A 66 -9.87 -10.54 14.94
C LYS A 66 -9.19 -11.02 13.67
N ALA A 67 -9.84 -10.86 12.53
CA ALA A 67 -9.20 -10.92 11.23
C ALA A 67 -8.97 -9.50 10.72
N THR A 68 -7.71 -9.09 10.61
CA THR A 68 -7.34 -7.71 10.29
C THR A 68 -6.58 -7.61 8.98
N PHE A 69 -6.65 -6.47 8.32
CA PHE A 69 -5.89 -6.17 7.11
C PHE A 69 -5.47 -4.70 7.09
N LYS A 70 -4.54 -4.37 6.19
CA LYS A 70 -3.93 -3.03 6.14
C LYS A 70 -4.97 -1.92 5.90
N PHE A 71 -4.73 -0.76 6.50
CA PHE A 71 -5.53 0.44 6.28
C PHE A 71 -5.57 0.86 4.80
N TYR A 72 -4.41 0.79 4.14
CA TYR A 72 -4.14 1.18 2.75
C TYR A 72 -4.68 0.16 1.75
N SER A 73 -5.97 -0.15 1.90
CA SER A 73 -6.75 -0.99 0.98
C SER A 73 -8.07 -0.30 0.74
N ASP A 74 -8.47 -0.20 -0.51
CA ASP A 74 -9.79 0.28 -0.87
C ASP A 74 -10.84 -0.85 -0.88
N TRP A 75 -10.52 -2.03 -0.31
CA TRP A 75 -11.47 -3.13 -0.17
C TRP A 75 -12.82 -2.62 0.34
N ALA A 76 -13.90 -3.05 -0.32
CA ALA A 76 -15.23 -2.55 0.01
C ALA A 76 -15.59 -2.78 1.48
N LEU A 77 -16.25 -1.80 2.09
CA LEU A 77 -16.55 -1.84 3.51
C LEU A 77 -17.55 -2.96 3.83
N PHE A 78 -17.19 -3.78 4.81
CA PHE A 78 -18.03 -4.87 5.28
C PHE A 78 -19.21 -4.36 6.11
N GLN A 79 -20.32 -5.11 6.07
CA GLN A 79 -21.52 -4.85 6.85
C GLN A 79 -22.10 -6.16 7.41
N THR A 80 -22.90 -6.09 8.47
CA THR A 80 -23.49 -7.25 9.15
C THR A 80 -25.01 -7.13 9.32
N ALA A 81 -25.65 -6.20 8.60
CA ALA A 81 -27.06 -5.86 8.74
C ALA A 81 -27.98 -6.52 7.70
N ASP A 82 -27.58 -6.58 6.42
CA ASP A 82 -28.39 -7.14 5.34
C ASP A 82 -27.70 -8.33 4.68
N PRO A 83 -28.17 -9.57 4.95
CA PRO A 83 -27.55 -10.78 4.39
C PRO A 83 -27.70 -10.92 2.87
N SER A 84 -28.65 -10.22 2.26
CA SER A 84 -28.87 -10.24 0.79
C SER A 84 -28.04 -9.20 0.04
N ALA A 85 -27.40 -8.26 0.76
CA ALA A 85 -26.64 -7.17 0.16
C ALA A 85 -25.15 -7.51 -0.05
N ALA A 86 -24.47 -6.63 -0.78
CA ALA A 86 -23.02 -6.67 -0.96
C ALA A 86 -22.28 -6.54 0.38
N ASN A 87 -21.07 -7.11 0.43
CA ASN A 87 -20.12 -7.03 1.54
C ASN A 87 -20.67 -7.50 2.90
N TYR A 88 -21.73 -8.33 2.90
CA TYR A 88 -22.22 -8.96 4.10
C TYR A 88 -21.16 -9.90 4.69
N VAL A 89 -20.90 -9.80 5.99
CA VAL A 89 -19.97 -10.69 6.70
C VAL A 89 -20.74 -11.49 7.74
N SER A 90 -20.44 -12.78 7.80
CA SER A 90 -20.96 -13.70 8.81
C SER A 90 -19.83 -14.53 9.41
N ALA A 91 -20.08 -15.10 10.59
CA ALA A 91 -19.21 -16.09 11.19
C ALA A 91 -20.06 -17.25 11.71
N GLU A 92 -19.57 -18.47 11.55
CA GLU A 92 -20.21 -19.68 12.04
C GLU A 92 -19.21 -20.50 12.87
N TYR A 93 -19.77 -21.19 13.86
CA TYR A 93 -19.03 -22.11 14.72
C TYR A 93 -19.14 -23.52 14.16
N GLU A 94 -18.00 -24.21 14.02
CA GLU A 94 -17.96 -25.64 13.71
C GLU A 94 -17.30 -26.40 14.87
N ALA A 95 -18.03 -27.35 15.45
CA ALA A 95 -17.51 -28.18 16.52
C ALA A 95 -16.47 -29.18 16.02
N GLY A 96 -15.32 -29.24 16.71
CA GLY A 96 -14.32 -30.27 16.50
C GLY A 96 -14.75 -31.63 17.08
N PRO A 97 -14.08 -32.73 16.68
CA PRO A 97 -14.35 -34.04 17.26
C PRO A 97 -13.99 -34.06 18.75
N LEU A 98 -14.90 -34.59 19.57
CA LEU A 98 -14.67 -34.77 21.01
C LEU A 98 -13.90 -36.06 21.29
N LEU A 99 -13.00 -36.00 22.27
CA LEU A 99 -12.35 -37.18 22.83
C LEU A 99 -13.16 -37.77 23.99
N PRO A 100 -12.99 -39.06 24.33
CA PRO A 100 -13.74 -39.69 25.41
C PRO A 100 -13.57 -38.94 26.74
N GLY A 101 -14.70 -38.52 27.32
CA GLY A 101 -14.74 -37.76 28.57
C GLY A 101 -14.60 -36.24 28.41
N GLN A 102 -14.45 -35.72 27.18
CA GLN A 102 -14.42 -34.28 26.91
C GLN A 102 -15.83 -33.73 26.73
N SER A 103 -16.14 -32.60 27.38
CA SER A 103 -17.39 -31.87 27.17
C SER A 103 -17.37 -31.08 25.85
N PRO A 104 -18.52 -30.93 25.17
CA PRO A 104 -18.63 -30.01 24.04
C PRO A 104 -18.36 -28.56 24.47
N ALA A 105 -18.04 -27.72 23.48
CA ALA A 105 -18.07 -26.27 23.65
C ALA A 105 -19.49 -25.81 24.02
N THR A 106 -19.59 -24.71 24.75
CA THR A 106 -20.87 -24.20 25.25
C THR A 106 -21.30 -22.89 24.60
N VAL A 107 -20.51 -22.35 23.67
CA VAL A 107 -20.82 -21.10 22.95
C VAL A 107 -22.24 -21.12 22.39
N GLN A 108 -23.03 -20.09 22.71
CA GLN A 108 -24.39 -19.96 22.19
C GLN A 108 -24.44 -19.24 20.85
N SER A 109 -23.56 -18.25 20.64
CA SER A 109 -23.50 -17.51 19.38
C SER A 109 -22.16 -16.82 19.16
N LEU A 110 -21.93 -16.42 17.91
CA LEU A 110 -20.81 -15.57 17.51
C LEU A 110 -21.36 -14.21 17.07
N SER A 111 -20.92 -13.14 17.72
CA SER A 111 -21.26 -11.77 17.31
C SER A 111 -20.19 -11.23 16.37
N VAL A 112 -20.58 -10.71 15.21
CA VAL A 112 -19.66 -10.21 14.19
C VAL A 112 -19.87 -8.73 13.95
N ARG A 113 -18.76 -7.98 13.87
CA ARG A 113 -18.76 -6.59 13.42
C ARG A 113 -17.53 -6.29 12.56
N PHE A 114 -17.61 -5.19 11.83
CA PHE A 114 -16.48 -4.62 11.12
C PHE A 114 -16.16 -3.24 11.68
N ASP A 115 -14.89 -3.00 12.00
CA ASP A 115 -14.39 -1.71 12.46
C ASP A 115 -13.17 -1.32 11.63
N GLN A 116 -13.22 -0.13 11.03
CA GLN A 116 -12.10 0.40 10.25
C GLN A 116 -10.90 0.78 11.11
N LYS A 117 -11.07 0.93 12.44
CA LYS A 117 -10.02 1.21 13.44
C LYS A 117 -10.02 0.18 14.59
N GLY A 118 -10.39 -1.06 14.28
CA GLY A 118 -10.53 -2.13 15.29
C GLY A 118 -9.22 -2.71 15.84
N HIS A 119 -8.07 -2.30 15.28
CA HIS A 119 -6.74 -2.68 15.76
C HIS A 119 -5.68 -1.60 15.44
N GLU A 120 -4.41 -1.82 15.81
CA GLU A 120 -3.32 -0.88 15.58
C GLU A 120 -2.80 -0.90 14.13
N ARG A 121 -2.15 0.20 13.71
CA ARG A 121 -1.49 0.27 12.39
C ARG A 121 -0.28 -0.68 12.36
N PRO A 122 0.00 -1.32 11.21
CA PRO A 122 -0.64 -1.12 9.91
C PRO A 122 -1.95 -1.91 9.71
N PHE A 123 -2.24 -2.90 10.55
CA PHE A 123 -3.38 -3.85 10.44
C PHE A 123 -4.66 -3.35 11.11
N GLN A 124 -5.11 -2.17 10.72
CA GLN A 124 -6.09 -1.41 11.48
C GLN A 124 -7.56 -1.81 11.19
N LYS A 125 -7.89 -2.23 9.97
CA LYS A 125 -9.25 -2.64 9.58
C LYS A 125 -9.51 -4.06 10.06
N ALA A 126 -10.58 -4.28 10.82
CA ALA A 126 -10.80 -5.53 11.52
C ALA A 126 -12.23 -6.05 11.35
N VAL A 127 -12.36 -7.31 10.92
CA VAL A 127 -13.54 -8.13 11.20
C VAL A 127 -13.34 -8.75 12.57
N ILE A 128 -14.25 -8.48 13.49
CA ILE A 128 -14.12 -8.87 14.88
C ILE A 128 -15.27 -9.81 15.24
N VAL A 129 -14.91 -10.97 15.79
CA VAL A 129 -15.82 -12.04 16.19
C VAL A 129 -15.72 -12.21 17.70
N ASP A 130 -16.80 -11.90 18.42
CA ASP A 130 -16.90 -12.12 19.85
C ASP A 130 -17.62 -13.43 20.14
N VAL A 131 -17.08 -14.20 21.08
CA VAL A 131 -17.68 -15.42 21.62
C VAL A 131 -18.69 -15.02 22.69
N VAL A 132 -19.95 -15.42 22.50
CA VAL A 132 -21.05 -15.02 23.38
C VAL A 132 -21.61 -16.24 24.11
N ASP A 133 -21.60 -16.15 25.44
CA ASP A 133 -22.21 -17.11 26.36
C ASP A 133 -21.64 -18.52 26.17
N GLY A 134 -20.37 -18.69 26.53
CA GLY A 134 -19.69 -19.98 26.59
C GLY A 134 -18.28 -19.97 26.01
N TYR A 135 -17.66 -21.14 25.90
CA TYR A 135 -16.27 -21.28 25.44
C TYR A 135 -16.18 -22.17 24.21
N LEU A 136 -15.06 -22.08 23.48
CA LEU A 136 -14.71 -22.97 22.36
C LEU A 136 -13.58 -23.91 22.77
N ASN A 137 -13.66 -25.16 22.33
CA ASN A 137 -12.64 -26.16 22.57
C ASN A 137 -11.43 -25.99 21.61
N ALA A 138 -10.27 -26.47 22.05
CA ALA A 138 -9.12 -26.65 21.15
C ALA A 138 -9.47 -27.60 20.00
N GLY A 139 -9.29 -27.13 18.77
CA GLY A 139 -9.64 -27.84 17.53
C GLY A 139 -11.04 -27.55 16.99
N ASP A 140 -11.86 -26.75 17.69
CA ASP A 140 -13.06 -26.16 17.09
C ASP A 140 -12.69 -25.13 16.03
N ARG A 141 -13.67 -24.67 15.23
CA ARG A 141 -13.42 -23.66 14.19
C ARG A 141 -14.39 -22.50 14.26
N ILE A 142 -13.85 -21.32 13.94
CA ILE A 142 -14.60 -20.13 13.57
C ILE A 142 -14.43 -19.96 12.06
N VAL A 143 -15.52 -20.03 11.31
CA VAL A 143 -15.54 -19.87 9.85
C VAL A 143 -16.16 -18.53 9.52
N ILE A 144 -15.34 -17.59 9.05
CA ILE A 144 -15.75 -16.23 8.68
C ILE A 144 -15.94 -16.17 7.17
N ARG A 145 -17.10 -15.69 6.71
CA ARG A 145 -17.39 -15.49 5.29
C ARG A 145 -17.43 -14.00 4.99
N LEU A 146 -16.44 -13.54 4.24
CA LEU A 146 -16.36 -12.17 3.73
C LEU A 146 -17.14 -12.09 2.41
N GLY A 147 -18.25 -11.35 2.41
CA GLY A 147 -19.18 -11.34 1.27
C GLY A 147 -19.96 -12.65 1.18
N ASP A 148 -20.63 -13.05 2.26
CA ASP A 148 -21.45 -14.27 2.32
C ASP A 148 -22.60 -14.21 1.30
N ARG A 149 -22.65 -15.19 0.40
CA ARG A 149 -23.59 -15.28 -0.73
C ARG A 149 -24.79 -16.17 -0.44
N ARG A 150 -24.87 -16.80 0.73
CA ARG A 150 -25.92 -17.80 1.03
C ARG A 150 -27.34 -17.25 0.99
N ALA A 151 -27.51 -15.94 1.21
CA ALA A 151 -28.80 -15.25 1.08
C ALA A 151 -28.97 -14.51 -0.27
N GLY A 152 -28.13 -14.80 -1.27
CA GLY A 152 -28.26 -14.30 -2.64
C GLY A 152 -27.46 -13.03 -2.96
N GLY A 153 -26.67 -12.51 -2.02
CA GLY A 153 -25.82 -11.34 -2.25
C GLY A 153 -24.69 -11.58 -3.27
N PRO A 154 -24.10 -10.51 -3.84
CA PRO A 154 -23.04 -10.62 -4.85
C PRO A 154 -21.66 -10.96 -4.27
N GLY A 155 -21.52 -11.00 -2.95
CA GLY A 155 -20.25 -11.14 -2.24
C GLY A 155 -19.59 -9.80 -1.91
N THR A 156 -18.25 -9.79 -1.82
CA THR A 156 -17.44 -8.60 -1.55
C THR A 156 -16.56 -8.21 -2.73
N ARG A 157 -16.37 -6.90 -2.95
CA ARG A 157 -15.42 -6.39 -3.94
C ARG A 157 -14.01 -6.34 -3.34
N VAL A 158 -13.11 -7.09 -3.94
CA VAL A 158 -11.66 -7.08 -3.67
C VAL A 158 -11.08 -5.70 -4.00
N GLN A 159 -9.96 -5.32 -3.38
CA GLN A 159 -9.30 -4.05 -3.67
C GLN A 159 -9.01 -3.84 -5.18
N THR A 160 -9.01 -2.59 -5.64
CA THR A 160 -8.90 -2.24 -7.08
C THR A 160 -7.48 -2.21 -7.61
N PHE A 161 -6.48 -2.44 -6.77
CA PHE A 161 -5.08 -2.36 -7.16
C PHE A 161 -4.31 -3.62 -6.78
N VAL A 162 -3.26 -3.88 -7.55
CA VAL A 162 -2.43 -5.07 -7.39
C VAL A 162 -1.61 -5.03 -6.12
N GLU A 163 -1.49 -6.18 -5.49
CA GLU A 163 -0.65 -6.39 -4.32
C GLU A 163 -0.21 -7.85 -4.30
N ASP A 164 1.10 -8.08 -4.31
CA ASP A 164 1.65 -9.44 -4.36
C ASP A 164 1.33 -10.26 -3.10
N GLY A 165 1.11 -9.58 -1.97
CA GLY A 165 0.97 -10.20 -0.67
C GLY A 165 -0.08 -9.56 0.23
N PHE A 166 -1.28 -9.29 -0.28
CA PHE A 166 -2.40 -8.83 0.54
C PHE A 166 -2.64 -9.87 1.64
N ARG A 167 -2.57 -9.44 2.90
CA ARG A 167 -2.49 -10.36 4.02
C ARG A 167 -3.54 -10.05 5.07
N PHE A 168 -4.13 -11.13 5.59
CA PHE A 168 -4.95 -11.06 6.80
C PHE A 168 -4.07 -11.40 7.99
N ARG A 169 -3.83 -10.45 8.89
CA ARG A 169 -3.22 -10.75 10.18
C ARG A 169 -4.32 -11.05 11.18
N CYS A 170 -4.27 -12.25 11.75
CA CYS A 170 -5.31 -12.69 12.67
C CYS A 170 -4.80 -12.64 14.10
N TYR A 171 -5.65 -12.22 15.03
CA TYR A 171 -5.34 -12.13 16.44
C TYR A 171 -6.38 -12.82 17.28
N VAL A 172 -5.95 -13.44 18.37
CA VAL A 172 -6.83 -14.03 19.36
C VAL A 172 -6.50 -13.46 20.74
N ASP A 173 -7.54 -13.11 21.48
CA ASP A 173 -7.49 -12.99 22.93
C ASP A 173 -8.12 -14.25 23.50
N PRO A 174 -7.34 -15.25 23.97
CA PRO A 174 -7.89 -16.52 24.39
C PRO A 174 -8.62 -16.46 25.73
N LEU A 175 -8.40 -15.39 26.53
CA LEU A 175 -8.84 -15.29 27.92
C LEU A 175 -9.82 -14.14 28.19
N GLY A 176 -10.22 -13.36 27.18
CA GLY A 176 -11.14 -12.22 27.35
C GLY A 176 -10.52 -11.03 28.08
N THR A 177 -9.21 -10.83 27.93
CA THR A 177 -8.43 -9.77 28.61
C THR A 177 -8.29 -8.49 27.79
N SER A 178 -8.80 -8.46 26.55
CA SER A 178 -8.51 -7.43 25.53
C SER A 178 -7.03 -7.30 25.19
N ARG A 179 -6.20 -8.29 25.53
CA ARG A 179 -4.83 -8.44 25.04
C ARG A 179 -4.79 -9.48 23.93
N TYR A 180 -4.36 -9.04 22.77
CA TYR A 180 -4.39 -9.83 21.55
C TYR A 180 -3.01 -10.38 21.23
N VAL A 181 -2.94 -11.62 20.76
CA VAL A 181 -1.71 -12.22 20.24
C VAL A 181 -1.95 -12.66 18.81
N ALA A 182 -0.99 -12.38 17.92
CA ALA A 182 -1.07 -12.77 16.53
C ALA A 182 -1.04 -14.29 16.39
N VAL A 183 -1.98 -14.85 15.62
CA VAL A 183 -2.00 -16.26 15.24
C VAL A 183 -0.88 -16.47 14.21
N PRO A 184 0.02 -17.45 14.40
CA PRO A 184 1.12 -17.69 13.45
C PRO A 184 0.62 -18.08 12.06
N GLY A 185 1.22 -17.48 11.04
CA GLY A 185 0.89 -17.75 9.63
C GLY A 185 -0.28 -16.89 9.13
N ASP A 186 0.04 -15.71 8.60
CA ASP A 186 -0.93 -14.83 7.95
C ASP A 186 -1.40 -15.47 6.63
N PRO A 187 -2.72 -15.62 6.36
CA PRO A 187 -3.19 -15.94 5.03
C PRO A 187 -2.88 -14.82 4.04
N VAL A 188 -2.38 -15.18 2.86
CA VAL A 188 -1.94 -14.25 1.82
C VAL A 188 -2.72 -14.49 0.54
N ILE A 189 -3.17 -13.41 -0.10
CA ILE A 189 -3.84 -13.41 -1.41
C ILE A 189 -3.05 -12.50 -2.35
N ALA A 190 -2.64 -13.03 -3.51
CA ALA A 190 -2.11 -12.23 -4.60
C ALA A 190 -3.26 -11.52 -5.33
N ILE A 191 -3.30 -10.19 -5.28
CA ILE A 191 -4.24 -9.38 -6.05
C ILE A 191 -3.58 -9.01 -7.38
N VAL A 192 -4.16 -9.46 -8.50
CA VAL A 192 -3.56 -9.33 -9.84
C VAL A 192 -4.40 -8.48 -10.78
N ALA A 193 -3.75 -7.92 -11.81
CA ALA A 193 -4.42 -7.11 -12.81
C ALA A 193 -5.46 -7.94 -13.60
N GLY A 194 -6.55 -7.28 -14.00
CA GLY A 194 -7.53 -7.83 -14.92
C GLY A 194 -7.05 -7.80 -16.38
N PRO A 195 -7.91 -8.23 -17.33
CA PRO A 195 -7.64 -8.05 -18.75
C PRO A 195 -7.49 -6.55 -19.09
N PRO A 196 -6.66 -6.21 -20.09
CA PRO A 196 -6.46 -4.81 -20.48
C PRO A 196 -7.74 -4.24 -21.09
N GLU A 197 -8.05 -2.99 -20.75
CA GLU A 197 -9.19 -2.24 -21.30
C GLU A 197 -8.75 -0.90 -21.93
N ARG A 198 -7.53 -0.42 -21.69
CA ARG A 198 -7.02 0.82 -22.31
C ARG A 198 -5.51 0.84 -22.49
N ILE A 199 -5.05 1.69 -23.40
CA ILE A 199 -3.63 2.01 -23.60
C ILE A 199 -3.33 3.38 -22.98
N GLN A 200 -2.35 3.43 -22.07
CA GLN A 200 -1.79 4.67 -21.54
C GLN A 200 -0.53 5.05 -22.32
N LEU A 201 -0.42 6.33 -22.67
CA LEU A 201 0.75 6.93 -23.30
C LEU A 201 1.34 8.02 -22.38
N GLY A 202 2.55 7.79 -21.89
CA GLY A 202 3.33 8.76 -21.12
C GLY A 202 4.36 9.45 -22.03
N ALA A 203 4.21 10.76 -22.22
CA ALA A 203 5.12 11.58 -23.02
C ALA A 203 5.25 12.99 -22.40
N PRO A 204 6.40 13.66 -22.55
CA PRO A 204 6.57 15.03 -22.07
C PRO A 204 5.57 15.96 -22.78
N ARG A 205 5.01 16.95 -22.07
CA ARG A 205 4.09 17.90 -22.71
C ARG A 205 4.78 18.76 -23.77
N PHE A 206 6.07 19.05 -23.57
CA PHE A 206 6.90 19.77 -24.55
C PHE A 206 8.32 19.19 -24.64
N VAL A 207 8.94 19.41 -25.80
CA VAL A 207 10.37 19.20 -26.06
C VAL A 207 10.93 20.43 -26.78
N ALA A 208 12.23 20.69 -26.63
CA ALA A 208 12.93 21.65 -27.47
C ALA A 208 12.96 21.15 -28.92
N GLU A 209 12.96 22.06 -29.90
CA GLU A 209 13.09 21.67 -31.30
C GLU A 209 14.36 20.84 -31.55
N GLY A 210 14.24 19.79 -32.37
CA GLY A 210 15.32 18.84 -32.64
C GLY A 210 15.48 17.76 -31.56
N VAL A 211 14.87 17.89 -30.38
CA VAL A 211 14.83 16.84 -29.37
C VAL A 211 13.75 15.82 -29.73
N VAL A 212 14.12 14.54 -29.70
CA VAL A 212 13.17 13.44 -29.89
C VAL A 212 12.40 13.22 -28.59
N PRO A 213 11.06 13.27 -28.60
CA PRO A 213 10.29 12.98 -27.40
C PRO A 213 10.34 11.49 -27.10
N PRO A 214 10.62 11.10 -25.85
CA PRO A 214 10.45 9.72 -25.46
C PRO A 214 8.98 9.41 -25.19
N LEU A 215 8.59 8.16 -25.43
CA LEU A 215 7.23 7.67 -25.18
C LEU A 215 7.27 6.38 -24.36
N THR A 216 6.55 6.36 -23.25
CA THR A 216 6.22 5.13 -22.50
C THR A 216 4.80 4.71 -22.83
N VAL A 217 4.59 3.42 -23.09
CA VAL A 217 3.29 2.83 -23.36
C VAL A 217 3.01 1.74 -22.33
N ALA A 218 1.79 1.70 -21.79
CA ALA A 218 1.34 0.63 -20.91
C ALA A 218 -0.09 0.21 -21.25
N LEU A 219 -0.37 -1.10 -21.22
CA LEU A 219 -1.75 -1.61 -21.26
C LEU A 219 -2.28 -1.73 -19.83
N LEU A 220 -3.43 -1.11 -19.58
CA LEU A 220 -4.02 -1.04 -18.26
C LEU A 220 -5.38 -1.75 -18.23
N ASP A 221 -5.66 -2.45 -17.12
CA ASP A 221 -6.99 -2.97 -16.82
C ASP A 221 -7.97 -1.85 -16.47
N ARG A 222 -9.23 -2.21 -16.23
CA ARG A 222 -10.30 -1.26 -15.90
C ARG A 222 -10.04 -0.38 -14.68
N TRP A 223 -9.20 -0.85 -13.75
CA TRP A 223 -8.83 -0.15 -12.53
C TRP A 223 -7.50 0.59 -12.63
N GLY A 224 -6.82 0.50 -13.77
CA GLY A 224 -5.54 1.14 -14.00
C GLY A 224 -4.33 0.35 -13.51
N ASN A 225 -4.47 -0.95 -13.29
CA ASN A 225 -3.32 -1.82 -13.09
C ASN A 225 -2.72 -2.21 -14.43
N VAL A 226 -1.40 -2.22 -14.50
CA VAL A 226 -0.69 -2.68 -15.69
C VAL A 226 -0.92 -4.17 -15.92
N ALA A 227 -1.42 -4.51 -17.11
CA ALA A 227 -1.64 -5.88 -17.51
C ALA A 227 -0.30 -6.60 -17.72
N ARG A 228 -0.30 -7.94 -17.60
CA ARG A 228 0.92 -8.77 -17.62
C ARG A 228 0.77 -9.99 -18.52
N ASP A 229 1.91 -10.48 -18.98
CA ASP A 229 2.05 -11.78 -19.66
C ASP A 229 1.11 -11.93 -20.87
N LEU A 230 0.98 -10.85 -21.66
CA LEU A 230 0.00 -10.74 -22.75
C LEU A 230 0.58 -10.99 -24.15
N GLY A 231 1.81 -10.53 -24.41
CA GLY A 231 2.41 -10.51 -25.74
C GLY A 231 1.60 -9.78 -26.82
N GLY A 232 1.99 -10.03 -28.07
CA GLY A 232 1.25 -9.58 -29.26
C GLY A 232 1.55 -8.17 -29.76
N PRO A 233 0.90 -7.74 -30.87
CA PRO A 233 1.25 -6.52 -31.57
C PRO A 233 0.63 -5.26 -30.96
N LEU A 234 1.32 -4.13 -31.13
CA LEU A 234 0.83 -2.78 -30.84
C LEU A 234 1.21 -1.85 -32.00
N ASP A 235 0.22 -1.18 -32.60
CA ASP A 235 0.45 -0.22 -33.68
C ASP A 235 0.52 1.20 -33.08
N ILE A 236 1.62 1.91 -33.36
CA ILE A 236 1.83 3.30 -32.94
C ILE A 236 1.97 4.16 -34.18
N ALA A 237 1.22 5.25 -34.24
CA ALA A 237 1.30 6.25 -35.30
C ALA A 237 1.39 7.66 -34.71
N ALA A 238 2.05 8.57 -35.43
CA ALA A 238 2.09 9.97 -35.04
C ALA A 238 1.80 10.88 -36.24
N THR A 239 1.08 11.96 -35.98
CA THR A 239 0.71 12.97 -36.96
C THR A 239 1.19 14.35 -36.53
N ALA A 240 1.79 15.09 -37.45
CA ALA A 240 2.13 16.50 -37.30
C ALA A 240 1.51 17.27 -38.47
N GLU A 241 0.88 18.43 -38.20
CA GLU A 241 0.20 19.25 -39.21
C GLU A 241 -0.79 18.47 -40.10
N GLY A 242 -1.48 17.49 -39.51
CA GLY A 242 -2.45 16.64 -40.23
C GLY A 242 -1.82 15.60 -41.18
N ARG A 243 -0.49 15.44 -41.20
CA ARG A 243 0.22 14.42 -41.98
C ARG A 243 0.78 13.34 -41.06
N GLU A 244 0.69 12.09 -41.48
CA GLU A 244 1.38 10.99 -40.79
C GLU A 244 2.89 11.12 -40.97
N VAL A 245 3.61 11.20 -39.85
CA VAL A 245 5.08 11.34 -39.81
C VAL A 245 5.75 10.12 -39.19
N TYR A 246 4.97 9.24 -38.56
CA TYR A 246 5.46 7.99 -37.96
C TYR A 246 4.36 6.94 -38.00
N ARG A 247 4.73 5.70 -38.33
CA ARG A 247 3.89 4.51 -38.16
C ARG A 247 4.77 3.29 -38.00
N ARG A 248 4.64 2.56 -36.89
CA ARG A 248 5.32 1.29 -36.65
C ARG A 248 4.44 0.32 -35.89
N ARG A 249 4.68 -0.96 -36.15
CA ARG A 249 4.19 -2.06 -35.33
C ARG A 249 5.29 -2.50 -34.38
N HIS A 250 4.96 -2.50 -33.09
CA HIS A 250 5.79 -2.98 -32.00
C HIS A 250 5.23 -4.30 -31.47
N ALA A 251 6.05 -5.07 -30.75
CA ALA A 251 5.62 -6.28 -30.06
C ALA A 251 5.69 -6.04 -28.55
N LEU A 252 4.60 -6.31 -27.83
CA LEU A 252 4.57 -6.29 -26.37
C LEU A 252 5.36 -7.48 -25.81
N PRO A 253 5.95 -7.35 -24.61
CA PRO A 253 6.59 -8.47 -23.93
C PRO A 253 5.63 -9.65 -23.70
N GLU A 254 6.12 -10.87 -23.94
CA GLU A 254 5.39 -12.12 -23.64
C GLU A 254 5.31 -12.41 -22.13
N GLN A 255 6.28 -11.90 -21.36
CA GLN A 255 6.36 -12.05 -19.90
C GLN A 255 6.60 -10.70 -19.23
N GLY A 256 6.08 -10.51 -18.03
CA GLY A 256 6.19 -9.26 -17.28
C GLY A 256 5.10 -8.26 -17.65
N TRP A 257 5.35 -6.98 -17.40
CA TRP A 257 4.40 -5.92 -17.72
C TRP A 257 4.24 -5.71 -19.22
N ALA A 258 3.00 -5.48 -19.66
CA ALA A 258 2.68 -5.13 -21.04
C ALA A 258 3.01 -3.65 -21.30
N THR A 259 4.30 -3.34 -21.26
CA THR A 259 4.86 -1.99 -21.40
C THR A 259 5.87 -1.90 -22.53
N LEU A 260 6.01 -0.72 -23.13
CA LEU A 260 7.02 -0.41 -24.14
C LEU A 260 7.61 0.97 -23.92
N ARG A 261 8.88 1.12 -24.27
CA ARG A 261 9.56 2.41 -24.43
C ARG A 261 9.85 2.61 -25.91
N VAL A 262 9.44 3.74 -26.45
CA VAL A 262 9.67 4.13 -27.84
C VAL A 262 10.50 5.39 -27.88
N GLU A 263 11.66 5.30 -28.52
CA GLU A 263 12.69 6.36 -28.56
C GLU A 263 13.04 6.77 -29.99
N ASP A 264 12.34 6.21 -30.98
CA ASP A 264 12.56 6.47 -32.42
C ASP A 264 11.45 7.33 -33.05
N LEU A 265 10.69 8.05 -32.22
CA LEU A 265 9.75 9.07 -32.68
C LEU A 265 10.48 10.19 -33.42
N PRO A 266 9.84 10.87 -34.38
CA PRO A 266 10.45 12.02 -35.02
C PRO A 266 10.56 13.19 -34.04
N SER A 267 11.59 14.02 -34.20
CA SER A 267 11.58 15.36 -33.62
C SER A 267 10.42 16.16 -34.21
N VAL A 268 9.87 17.08 -33.41
CA VAL A 268 8.71 17.88 -33.80
C VAL A 268 9.01 19.36 -33.67
N SER A 269 8.54 20.14 -34.64
CA SER A 269 8.27 21.57 -34.52
C SER A 269 6.75 21.74 -34.56
N GLY A 270 6.16 22.41 -33.56
CA GLY A 270 4.70 22.44 -33.38
C GLY A 270 4.14 21.22 -32.64
N GLU A 271 2.88 20.84 -32.88
CA GLU A 271 2.23 19.75 -32.14
C GLU A 271 2.33 18.38 -32.84
N LEU A 272 2.82 17.38 -32.10
CA LEU A 272 2.80 15.98 -32.46
C LEU A 272 1.66 15.27 -31.72
N ARG A 273 0.69 14.75 -32.46
CA ARG A 273 -0.34 13.85 -31.91
C ARG A 273 0.12 12.40 -32.10
N ILE A 274 0.21 11.64 -31.02
CA ILE A 274 0.61 10.24 -31.00
C ILE A 274 -0.62 9.39 -30.67
N GLY A 275 -0.87 8.36 -31.47
CA GLY A 275 -1.92 7.37 -31.26
C GLY A 275 -1.35 5.97 -31.14
N ALA A 276 -1.95 5.15 -30.26
CA ALA A 276 -1.60 3.74 -30.11
C ALA A 276 -2.86 2.87 -30.08
N ALA A 277 -2.85 1.78 -30.83
CA ALA A 277 -3.94 0.82 -30.91
C ALA A 277 -3.42 -0.61 -30.86
N ARG A 278 -4.19 -1.53 -30.28
CA ARG A 278 -3.88 -2.97 -30.28
C ARG A 278 -4.66 -3.65 -31.41
N PRO A 279 -4.01 -4.12 -32.49
CA PRO A 279 -4.71 -4.70 -33.63
C PRO A 279 -5.58 -5.90 -33.23
N GLY A 280 -6.85 -5.89 -33.64
CA GLY A 280 -7.80 -6.97 -33.38
C GLY A 280 -8.43 -6.98 -31.98
N ALA A 281 -7.98 -6.13 -31.04
CA ALA A 281 -8.50 -6.05 -29.68
C ALA A 281 -9.47 -4.87 -29.53
N ARG A 282 -10.73 -5.07 -29.93
CA ARG A 282 -11.76 -4.01 -29.91
C ARG A 282 -12.17 -3.54 -28.51
N ASP A 283 -11.98 -4.38 -27.51
CA ASP A 283 -12.30 -4.08 -26.11
C ASP A 283 -11.18 -3.29 -25.40
N VAL A 284 -10.08 -2.99 -26.09
CA VAL A 284 -8.99 -2.16 -25.59
C VAL A 284 -9.08 -0.78 -26.23
N ALA A 285 -9.41 0.23 -25.43
CA ALA A 285 -9.48 1.62 -25.88
C ALA A 285 -8.09 2.12 -26.35
N GLU A 286 -8.10 2.84 -27.48
CA GLU A 286 -6.90 3.46 -28.05
C GLU A 286 -6.33 4.54 -27.12
N GLY A 287 -5.00 4.65 -27.13
CA GLY A 287 -4.27 5.66 -26.39
C GLY A 287 -3.93 6.86 -27.26
N VAL A 288 -3.96 8.06 -26.68
CA VAL A 288 -3.56 9.30 -27.36
C VAL A 288 -2.70 10.16 -26.43
N ALA A 289 -1.61 10.70 -26.95
CA ALA A 289 -0.78 11.70 -26.29
C ALA A 289 -0.43 12.84 -27.26
N PHE A 290 -0.01 13.97 -26.69
CA PHE A 290 0.36 15.15 -27.45
C PHE A 290 1.68 15.72 -26.91
N VAL A 291 2.59 16.04 -27.82
CA VAL A 291 3.88 16.66 -27.51
C VAL A 291 4.01 17.94 -28.33
N THR A 292 4.45 19.03 -27.71
CA THR A 292 4.72 20.30 -28.40
C THR A 292 6.22 20.52 -28.56
N GLY A 293 6.70 20.71 -29.78
CA GLY A 293 8.03 21.20 -30.08
C GLY A 293 8.11 22.71 -29.94
N LEU A 294 8.99 23.18 -29.06
CA LEU A 294 9.17 24.60 -28.74
C LEU A 294 10.56 25.06 -29.18
N ALA A 295 10.62 26.10 -30.02
CA ALA A 295 11.88 26.64 -30.55
C ALA A 295 12.73 27.33 -29.46
N ASP A 296 12.08 27.90 -28.44
CA ASP A 296 12.68 28.68 -27.36
C ASP A 296 12.55 28.00 -25.98
N ALA A 297 12.47 26.67 -25.95
CA ALA A 297 12.39 25.92 -24.70
C ALA A 297 13.63 26.19 -23.81
N PRO A 298 13.46 26.54 -22.53
CA PRO A 298 14.57 26.80 -21.62
C PRO A 298 15.27 25.52 -21.16
N VAL A 299 14.65 24.36 -21.40
CA VAL A 299 15.14 23.02 -21.06
C VAL A 299 14.83 22.05 -22.20
N PRO A 300 15.56 20.92 -22.32
CA PRO A 300 15.36 19.98 -23.43
C PRO A 300 13.93 19.40 -23.52
N ARG A 301 13.25 19.23 -22.38
CA ARG A 301 11.86 18.75 -22.30
C ARG A 301 11.23 18.99 -20.93
N ALA A 302 9.91 18.86 -20.85
CA ALA A 302 9.23 18.71 -19.57
C ALA A 302 9.69 17.42 -18.86
N LEU A 303 9.91 17.52 -17.55
CA LEU A 303 10.14 16.38 -16.67
C LEU A 303 8.93 16.20 -15.76
N TYR A 304 8.55 14.95 -15.49
CA TYR A 304 7.52 14.61 -14.51
C TYR A 304 8.15 14.00 -13.27
N GLY A 305 7.74 14.49 -12.10
CA GLY A 305 8.15 13.98 -10.81
C GLY A 305 6.97 13.40 -10.04
N ASP A 306 7.22 12.30 -9.32
CA ASP A 306 6.38 11.87 -8.20
C ASP A 306 7.29 11.65 -6.99
N LEU A 307 7.37 12.67 -6.13
CA LEU A 307 8.35 12.74 -5.05
C LEU A 307 7.86 12.09 -3.75
N HIS A 308 6.60 11.66 -3.71
CA HIS A 308 5.94 11.22 -2.50
C HIS A 308 5.29 9.85 -2.70
N VAL A 309 6.06 8.77 -2.54
CA VAL A 309 5.61 7.39 -2.82
C VAL A 309 5.99 6.45 -1.70
N HIS A 310 5.01 5.74 -1.16
CA HIS A 310 5.18 4.78 -0.08
C HIS A 310 5.20 3.33 -0.57
N ALA A 311 6.02 2.50 0.07
CA ALA A 311 6.12 1.06 -0.19
C ALA A 311 5.71 0.21 1.03
N HIS A 312 5.69 -1.12 0.88
CA HIS A 312 5.15 -2.04 1.88
C HIS A 312 5.92 -2.14 3.20
N ASP A 313 7.16 -1.67 3.20
CA ASP A 313 8.06 -1.58 4.35
C ASP A 313 7.66 -0.45 5.32
N THR A 314 6.73 0.41 4.90
CA THR A 314 6.09 1.42 5.75
C THR A 314 4.57 1.35 5.62
N VAL A 315 4.00 2.28 4.85
CA VAL A 315 2.57 2.59 4.78
C VAL A 315 2.00 2.35 3.38
N GLY A 316 2.74 1.77 2.45
CA GLY A 316 2.26 1.45 1.12
C GLY A 316 2.00 -0.04 0.87
N THR A 317 1.79 -0.36 -0.40
CA THR A 317 1.78 -1.71 -0.96
C THR A 317 2.94 -1.90 -1.94
N ASN A 318 3.27 -3.17 -2.21
CA ASN A 318 4.37 -3.60 -3.06
C ASN A 318 5.76 -3.09 -2.61
N SER A 319 6.84 -3.64 -3.17
CA SER A 319 8.20 -3.35 -2.72
C SER A 319 8.71 -2.00 -3.21
N PRO A 320 9.75 -1.42 -2.56
CA PRO A 320 10.45 -0.25 -3.09
C PRO A 320 10.91 -0.47 -4.53
N ALA A 321 11.43 -1.68 -4.83
CA ALA A 321 11.83 -2.08 -6.18
C ALA A 321 10.65 -2.07 -7.17
N TYR A 322 9.50 -2.63 -6.78
CA TYR A 322 8.31 -2.64 -7.61
C TYR A 322 7.87 -1.20 -7.93
N ASN A 323 7.80 -0.34 -6.92
CA ASN A 323 7.29 1.03 -7.08
C ASN A 323 8.24 1.86 -7.95
N ALA A 324 9.56 1.77 -7.73
CA ALA A 324 10.56 2.43 -8.58
C ALA A 324 10.50 1.94 -10.04
N ALA A 325 10.38 0.62 -10.26
CA ALA A 325 10.20 0.05 -11.60
C ALA A 325 8.90 0.55 -12.26
N TYR A 326 7.79 0.59 -11.50
CA TYR A 326 6.50 1.05 -12.00
C TYR A 326 6.57 2.52 -12.43
N ALA A 327 7.17 3.36 -11.58
CA ALA A 327 7.36 4.78 -11.84
C ALA A 327 8.09 4.99 -13.19
N ARG A 328 9.22 4.29 -13.38
CA ARG A 328 10.06 4.39 -14.56
C ARG A 328 9.42 3.79 -15.82
N ASP A 329 8.91 2.56 -15.72
CA ASP A 329 8.62 1.72 -16.88
C ASP A 329 7.13 1.67 -17.25
N VAL A 330 6.23 2.02 -16.32
CA VAL A 330 4.77 2.06 -16.55
C VAL A 330 4.26 3.49 -16.61
N ALA A 331 4.56 4.30 -15.59
CA ALA A 331 4.10 5.69 -15.53
C ALA A 331 4.93 6.60 -16.44
N GLY A 332 6.23 6.31 -16.57
CA GLY A 332 7.15 7.12 -17.35
C GLY A 332 7.48 8.44 -16.66
N VAL A 333 7.51 8.47 -15.32
CA VAL A 333 8.05 9.63 -14.58
C VAL A 333 9.58 9.65 -14.67
N ASP A 334 10.14 10.84 -14.55
CA ASP A 334 11.57 11.10 -14.69
C ASP A 334 12.27 11.23 -13.34
N VAL A 335 11.54 11.71 -12.33
CA VAL A 335 12.02 11.88 -10.95
C VAL A 335 11.07 11.15 -10.00
N TYR A 336 11.62 10.32 -9.13
CA TYR A 336 10.88 9.48 -8.21
C TYR A 336 11.36 9.70 -6.78
N GLY A 337 10.47 9.76 -5.80
CA GLY A 337 10.80 9.84 -4.38
C GLY A 337 10.34 8.60 -3.61
N TYR A 338 11.28 7.78 -3.17
CA TYR A 338 10.99 6.70 -2.22
C TYR A 338 10.80 7.30 -0.83
N THR A 339 9.55 7.31 -0.35
CA THR A 339 9.17 7.98 0.88
C THR A 339 8.85 6.99 2.00
N ALA A 340 9.62 7.08 3.08
CA ALA A 340 9.39 6.29 4.29
C ALA A 340 8.68 7.12 5.36
N ASN A 341 7.55 6.61 5.86
CA ASN A 341 6.89 7.15 7.04
C ASN A 341 7.79 6.97 8.28
N ASP A 342 8.25 8.07 8.85
CA ASP A 342 9.45 8.08 9.67
C ASP A 342 9.33 7.33 11.02
N PHE A 343 8.15 7.36 11.64
CA PHE A 343 7.92 6.72 12.92
C PHE A 343 7.66 5.22 12.80
N GLN A 344 7.18 4.76 11.63
CA GLN A 344 6.88 3.35 11.39
C GLN A 344 8.04 2.57 10.75
N ILE A 345 8.90 3.22 9.98
CA ILE A 345 10.01 2.55 9.28
C ILE A 345 11.06 2.01 10.27
N THR A 346 11.47 0.77 10.08
CA THR A 346 12.58 0.16 10.82
C THR A 346 13.92 0.60 10.25
N ASP A 347 15.00 0.57 11.05
CA ASP A 347 16.34 0.93 10.56
C ASP A 347 16.79 0.05 9.39
N GLU A 348 16.50 -1.26 9.48
CA GLU A 348 16.80 -2.22 8.43
C GLU A 348 15.98 -1.94 7.16
N GLY A 349 14.67 -1.71 7.29
CA GLY A 349 13.81 -1.42 6.15
C GLY A 349 14.20 -0.13 5.42
N TRP A 350 14.60 0.92 6.16
CA TRP A 350 15.11 2.14 5.54
C TRP A 350 16.36 1.87 4.72
N ARG A 351 17.37 1.23 5.33
CA ARG A 351 18.65 0.93 4.68
C ARG A 351 18.47 0.08 3.42
N GLU A 352 17.60 -0.94 3.49
CA GLU A 352 17.27 -1.79 2.34
C GLU A 352 16.52 -1.02 1.26
N GLY A 353 15.50 -0.24 1.63
CA GLY A 353 14.73 0.58 0.70
C GLY A 353 15.61 1.55 -0.08
N VAL A 354 16.44 2.33 0.61
CA VAL A 354 17.39 3.28 -0.01
C VAL A 354 18.35 2.58 -0.97
N ALA A 355 18.97 1.47 -0.53
CA ALA A 355 19.92 0.74 -1.35
C ALA A 355 19.26 0.16 -2.62
N VAL A 356 18.04 -0.36 -2.49
CA VAL A 356 17.27 -0.90 -3.61
C VAL A 356 16.88 0.20 -4.58
N THR A 357 16.36 1.34 -4.10
CA THR A 357 15.86 2.40 -4.97
C THR A 357 16.99 3.14 -5.70
N ALA A 358 18.15 3.34 -5.05
CA ALA A 358 19.33 3.89 -5.72
C ALA A 358 19.79 3.04 -6.92
N GLY A 359 19.55 1.73 -6.88
CA GLY A 359 19.85 0.83 -8.01
C GLY A 359 18.98 1.03 -9.26
N PHE A 360 17.93 1.87 -9.20
CA PHE A 360 17.07 2.18 -10.33
C PHE A 360 17.53 3.42 -11.12
N ASP A 361 18.49 4.18 -10.61
CA ASP A 361 18.99 5.39 -11.25
C ASP A 361 19.56 5.11 -12.63
N VAL A 362 19.15 5.94 -13.59
CA VAL A 362 19.66 5.97 -14.94
C VAL A 362 19.92 7.42 -15.31
N PRO A 363 21.18 7.90 -15.23
CA PRO A 363 21.52 9.29 -15.53
C PRO A 363 20.92 9.79 -16.84
N GLY A 364 20.30 10.96 -16.80
CA GLY A 364 19.62 11.58 -17.95
C GLY A 364 18.25 10.97 -18.31
N ARG A 365 17.78 9.93 -17.59
CA ARG A 365 16.52 9.24 -17.86
C ARG A 365 15.61 9.11 -16.65
N PHE A 366 16.14 8.65 -15.51
CA PHE A 366 15.36 8.37 -14.30
C PHE A 366 16.24 8.57 -13.08
N VAL A 367 15.76 9.34 -12.09
CA VAL A 367 16.44 9.56 -10.81
C VAL A 367 15.49 9.25 -9.67
N ALA A 368 15.96 8.50 -8.68
CA ALA A 368 15.27 8.10 -7.48
C ALA A 368 15.93 8.77 -6.26
N TYR A 369 15.19 9.65 -5.60
CA TYR A 369 15.58 10.25 -4.34
C TYR A 369 15.03 9.45 -3.16
N SER A 370 15.81 9.43 -2.07
CA SER A 370 15.35 8.95 -0.78
C SER A 370 14.61 10.09 -0.08
N VAL A 371 13.50 9.78 0.59
CA VAL A 371 12.62 10.78 1.21
C VAL A 371 12.16 10.29 2.58
N GLN A 372 12.30 11.14 3.58
CA GLN A 372 11.68 10.94 4.90
C GLN A 372 10.33 11.68 4.92
N GLU A 373 9.24 11.02 5.29
CA GLU A 373 7.99 11.70 5.66
C GLU A 373 7.98 11.88 7.19
N TRP A 374 8.32 13.09 7.63
CA TRP A 374 8.25 13.50 9.03
C TRP A 374 6.80 13.83 9.42
N CYS A 375 6.32 13.18 10.48
CA CYS A 375 4.91 13.07 10.81
C CYS A 375 4.48 13.98 11.99
N GLY A 376 4.70 15.28 11.86
CA GLY A 376 4.25 16.28 12.84
C GLY A 376 2.73 16.36 12.99
N SER A 377 2.22 16.59 14.19
CA SER A 377 0.82 17.03 14.34
C SER A 377 0.65 18.44 13.78
N SER A 378 -0.58 18.83 13.40
CA SER A 378 -0.86 20.19 12.92
C SER A 378 -0.36 21.28 13.88
N THR A 379 -0.36 21.02 15.19
CA THR A 379 0.11 21.98 16.21
C THR A 379 1.63 22.02 16.37
N ALA A 380 2.35 21.14 15.69
CA ALA A 380 3.81 21.04 15.73
C ALA A 380 4.44 21.24 14.34
N GLY A 381 3.66 21.70 13.35
CA GLY A 381 4.10 21.95 11.99
C GLY A 381 3.27 21.21 10.93
N GLY A 382 2.73 20.03 11.23
CA GLY A 382 2.11 19.15 10.22
C GLY A 382 3.13 18.27 9.49
N ASP A 383 2.68 17.54 8.47
CA ASP A 383 3.54 16.61 7.74
C ASP A 383 4.52 17.31 6.79
N HIS A 384 5.76 16.84 6.76
CA HIS A 384 6.83 17.36 5.92
C HIS A 384 7.62 16.22 5.29
N GLN A 385 7.82 16.27 3.98
CA GLN A 385 8.79 15.43 3.30
C GLN A 385 10.18 16.07 3.40
N VAL A 386 11.22 15.28 3.63
CA VAL A 386 12.63 15.67 3.53
C VAL A 386 13.27 14.84 2.43
N LEU A 387 13.58 15.47 1.30
CA LEU A 387 14.27 14.85 0.18
C LEU A 387 15.77 15.05 0.34
N PHE A 388 16.53 13.97 0.24
CA PHE A 388 17.99 13.97 0.26
C PHE A 388 18.51 14.05 -1.17
N LEU A 389 18.94 15.25 -1.59
CA LEU A 389 19.33 15.55 -2.98
C LEU A 389 20.82 15.34 -3.27
N GLY A 390 21.65 15.34 -2.22
CA GLY A 390 23.09 15.13 -2.33
C GLY A 390 23.46 13.66 -2.50
N ASP A 391 24.74 13.42 -2.83
CA ASP A 391 25.30 12.07 -3.00
C ASP A 391 25.68 11.40 -1.66
N ASP A 392 25.70 12.16 -0.56
CA ASP A 392 26.01 11.65 0.77
C ASP A 392 24.90 10.73 1.30
N PRO A 393 25.22 9.74 2.15
CA PRO A 393 24.20 8.93 2.81
C PRO A 393 23.18 9.82 3.54
N PRO A 394 21.86 9.54 3.40
CA PRO A 394 20.84 10.30 4.10
C PRO A 394 21.10 10.39 5.60
N GLY A 395 20.96 11.57 6.19
CA GLY A 395 21.03 11.76 7.65
C GLY A 395 19.84 11.15 8.41
N PHE A 396 19.11 10.22 7.82
CA PHE A 396 17.96 9.52 8.39
C PHE A 396 18.25 7.99 8.35
N PRO A 397 17.86 7.20 9.37
CA PRO A 397 17.15 7.61 10.58
C PRO A 397 18.00 8.26 11.65
N PHE A 398 19.34 8.17 11.57
CA PHE A 398 20.25 8.78 12.54
C PHE A 398 21.23 9.71 11.83
N ASN A 399 21.60 10.81 12.50
CA ASN A 399 22.70 11.66 12.05
C ASN A 399 24.07 11.12 12.50
N GLU A 400 25.15 11.78 12.08
CA GLU A 400 26.53 11.41 12.43
C GLU A 400 26.82 11.40 13.95
N ARG A 401 26.02 12.12 14.75
CA ARG A 401 26.13 12.15 16.22
C ARG A 401 25.39 10.98 16.91
N GLY A 402 24.67 10.17 16.15
CA GLY A 402 23.83 9.08 16.68
C GLY A 402 22.49 9.54 17.24
N GLU A 403 22.05 10.76 16.93
CA GLU A 403 20.72 11.24 17.29
C GLU A 403 19.72 10.78 16.22
N HIS A 404 18.57 10.23 16.63
CA HIS A 404 17.53 9.84 15.67
C HIS A 404 16.74 11.05 15.17
N ASN A 405 16.52 11.10 13.86
CA ASN A 405 15.87 12.18 13.13
C ASN A 405 14.38 11.91 12.85
N ARG A 406 13.82 10.86 13.45
CA ARG A 406 12.38 10.56 13.39
C ARG A 406 11.58 11.57 14.20
N THR A 407 10.28 11.64 13.96
CA THR A 407 9.29 12.27 14.84
C THR A 407 9.31 11.57 16.21
N PHE A 408 9.12 10.26 16.20
CA PHE A 408 9.29 9.35 17.34
C PHE A 408 9.44 7.91 16.83
N LEU A 409 9.89 6.97 17.65
CA LEU A 409 9.86 5.54 17.33
C LEU A 409 8.51 4.92 17.75
N TRP A 410 7.74 4.43 16.79
CA TRP A 410 6.49 3.69 17.01
C TRP A 410 6.21 2.69 15.87
N ASN A 411 6.60 1.42 16.03
CA ASN A 411 6.36 0.37 15.04
C ASN A 411 6.15 -1.03 15.64
N GLU A 412 5.65 -1.98 14.84
CA GLU A 412 5.34 -3.36 15.27
C GLU A 412 6.56 -4.15 15.79
N SER A 413 7.79 -3.70 15.49
CA SER A 413 9.03 -4.37 15.91
C SER A 413 9.54 -3.92 17.28
N MET A 414 8.89 -2.92 17.91
CA MET A 414 9.30 -2.42 19.21
C MET A 414 9.11 -3.45 20.31
N GLY A 415 10.18 -3.70 21.07
CA GLY A 415 10.13 -4.57 22.25
C GLY A 415 9.54 -3.92 23.51
N GLY A 416 9.19 -2.63 23.44
CA GLY A 416 8.70 -1.84 24.57
C GLY A 416 7.48 -0.99 24.21
N THR A 417 6.80 -0.47 25.23
CA THR A 417 5.58 0.36 25.09
C THR A 417 5.83 1.85 25.25
N GLY A 418 7.09 2.27 25.46
CA GLY A 418 7.48 3.67 25.61
C GLY A 418 7.69 4.34 24.26
N VAL A 419 7.26 5.60 24.14
CA VAL A 419 7.51 6.45 22.97
C VAL A 419 8.86 7.13 23.13
N GLU A 420 9.76 6.93 22.17
CA GLU A 420 11.04 7.65 22.11
C GLU A 420 10.92 8.78 21.10
N VAL A 421 10.87 10.03 21.59
CA VAL A 421 10.72 11.24 20.75
C VAL A 421 12.06 11.60 20.11
N GLY A 422 12.03 12.00 18.83
CA GLY A 422 13.18 12.51 18.11
C GLY A 422 13.07 14.01 17.86
N ARG A 423 12.86 14.43 16.61
CA ARG A 423 12.69 15.83 16.20
C ARG A 423 11.25 16.26 16.39
N TRP A 424 11.00 17.10 17.38
CA TRP A 424 9.67 17.65 17.65
C TRP A 424 9.76 18.93 18.50
N PRO A 425 9.22 20.07 18.06
CA PRO A 425 8.38 20.32 16.86
C PRO A 425 9.18 20.47 15.55
N VAL A 426 8.55 20.95 14.47
CA VAL A 426 9.16 21.11 13.12
C VAL A 426 10.46 21.92 13.13
N GLU A 427 10.64 22.85 14.06
CA GLU A 427 11.90 23.61 14.19
C GLU A 427 13.10 22.70 14.49
N ASP A 428 12.91 21.59 15.21
CA ASP A 428 13.96 20.60 15.44
C ASP A 428 14.24 19.76 14.18
N LEU A 429 13.22 19.56 13.33
CA LEU A 429 13.41 18.95 12.01
C LEU A 429 14.26 19.86 11.15
N TRP A 430 13.95 21.16 11.09
CA TRP A 430 14.76 22.12 10.35
C TRP A 430 16.17 22.21 10.91
N ALA A 431 16.35 22.27 12.23
CA ALA A 431 17.67 22.31 12.85
C ALA A 431 18.54 21.09 12.50
N ALA A 432 17.91 19.94 12.21
CA ALA A 432 18.62 18.75 11.76
C ALA A 432 19.25 18.91 10.36
N TYR A 433 18.68 19.75 9.49
CA TYR A 433 19.04 19.84 8.07
C TYR A 433 19.46 21.24 7.58
N ALA A 434 19.24 22.30 8.37
CA ALA A 434 19.51 23.70 7.99
C ALA A 434 20.99 24.02 7.71
N HIS A 435 21.91 23.13 8.09
CA HIS A 435 23.33 23.30 7.80
C HIS A 435 23.68 23.05 6.32
N ASP A 436 22.80 22.39 5.57
CA ASP A 436 22.99 22.09 4.14
C ASP A 436 21.67 22.18 3.34
N PRO A 437 21.13 23.39 3.15
CA PRO A 437 19.84 23.59 2.49
C PRO A 437 19.87 23.32 0.98
N GLU A 438 21.05 23.28 0.36
CA GLU A 438 21.14 22.97 -1.07
C GLU A 438 20.86 21.47 -1.33
N ASN A 439 21.35 20.59 -0.47
CA ASN A 439 21.14 19.15 -0.58
C ASN A 439 19.90 18.62 0.16
N HIS A 440 19.17 19.46 0.89
CA HIS A 440 17.94 19.08 1.59
C HIS A 440 16.76 19.93 1.09
N LEU A 441 15.76 19.28 0.50
CA LEU A 441 14.49 19.92 0.14
C LEU A 441 13.40 19.44 1.09
N ILE A 442 12.79 20.37 1.81
CA ILE A 442 11.63 20.10 2.66
C ILE A 442 10.35 20.51 1.94
N ILE A 443 9.32 19.66 1.97
CA ILE A 443 8.03 19.92 1.34
C ILE A 443 6.92 19.69 2.35
N PRO A 444 6.29 20.74 2.90
CA PRO A 444 5.06 20.59 3.66
C PRO A 444 3.93 20.04 2.80
N HIS A 445 3.12 19.14 3.36
CA HIS A 445 1.98 18.54 2.67
C HIS A 445 0.82 18.20 3.63
N VAL A 446 -0.32 17.82 3.06
CA VAL A 446 -1.49 17.31 3.79
C VAL A 446 -1.46 15.77 3.73
N GLY A 447 -0.84 15.12 4.72
CA GLY A 447 -0.62 13.67 4.81
C GLY A 447 -1.64 12.93 5.69
N GLY A 448 -2.93 13.20 5.49
CA GLY A 448 -4.01 12.70 6.36
C GLY A 448 -4.23 13.50 7.66
N ARG A 449 -3.36 14.48 7.92
CA ARG A 449 -3.55 15.54 8.92
C ARG A 449 -3.38 16.89 8.22
N ARG A 450 -3.92 17.95 8.83
CA ARG A 450 -3.85 19.29 8.25
C ARG A 450 -2.46 19.88 8.47
N TYR A 451 -1.75 20.24 7.40
CA TYR A 451 -0.66 21.21 7.50
C TYR A 451 -1.23 22.62 7.71
N ILE A 452 -0.63 23.39 8.62
CA ILE A 452 -0.96 24.80 8.82
C ILE A 452 0.28 25.65 8.54
N PRO A 453 0.20 26.69 7.70
CA PRO A 453 1.36 27.47 7.29
C PRO A 453 1.77 28.52 8.33
N ASP A 454 1.73 28.15 9.63
CA ASP A 454 2.26 29.00 10.71
C ASP A 454 3.80 28.97 10.78
N TRP A 455 4.40 27.93 10.20
CA TRP A 455 5.82 27.68 10.11
C TRP A 455 6.27 27.74 8.65
N HIS A 456 7.42 28.40 8.41
CA HIS A 456 8.09 28.34 7.13
C HIS A 456 9.60 28.60 7.25
N HIS A 457 10.42 27.71 6.66
CA HIS A 457 11.87 27.91 6.53
C HIS A 457 12.27 28.21 5.07
N PRO A 458 12.67 29.44 4.72
CA PRO A 458 12.78 29.88 3.32
C PRO A 458 13.86 29.16 2.49
N GLU A 459 14.90 28.62 3.13
CA GLU A 459 15.98 27.91 2.42
C GLU A 459 15.73 26.40 2.26
N LEU A 460 14.98 25.78 3.20
CA LEU A 460 14.73 24.34 3.20
C LEU A 460 13.41 24.05 2.47
N GLU A 461 12.37 24.81 2.78
CA GLU A 461 11.05 24.67 2.21
C GLU A 461 10.95 25.51 0.96
N ARG A 462 11.15 24.87 -0.20
CA ARG A 462 11.14 25.54 -1.50
C ARG A 462 9.92 25.16 -2.33
N LEU A 463 9.21 24.10 -1.95
CA LEU A 463 7.97 23.65 -2.56
C LEU A 463 6.88 23.46 -1.49
N VAL A 464 5.62 23.53 -1.90
CA VAL A 464 4.46 23.05 -1.11
C VAL A 464 3.64 22.07 -1.95
N GLU A 465 3.27 20.95 -1.36
CA GLU A 465 2.43 19.95 -2.01
C GLU A 465 0.96 20.33 -1.86
N ILE A 466 0.30 20.63 -2.99
CA ILE A 466 -1.09 21.09 -3.00
C ILE A 466 -2.07 20.05 -3.57
N ALA A 467 -1.58 18.89 -3.95
CA ALA A 467 -2.39 17.79 -4.45
C ALA A 467 -1.69 16.45 -4.18
N SER A 468 -2.47 15.47 -3.74
CA SER A 468 -2.06 14.08 -3.50
C SER A 468 -3.28 13.16 -3.31
N ALA A 469 -3.06 11.89 -2.92
CA ALA A 469 -4.09 10.92 -2.54
C ALA A 469 -5.11 11.41 -1.53
N TRP A 470 -4.75 12.42 -0.73
CA TRP A 470 -5.63 13.00 0.26
C TRP A 470 -6.56 14.08 -0.31
N GLY A 471 -6.31 14.57 -1.52
CA GLY A 471 -7.17 15.57 -2.18
C GLY A 471 -6.40 16.64 -2.95
N HIS A 472 -7.15 17.68 -3.32
CA HIS A 472 -6.61 18.91 -3.88
C HIS A 472 -6.84 20.06 -2.88
N PHE A 473 -5.78 20.81 -2.57
CA PHE A 473 -5.74 21.76 -1.46
C PHE A 473 -5.56 23.19 -1.96
N ASP A 474 -6.53 23.69 -2.73
CA ASP A 474 -6.53 25.08 -3.23
C ASP A 474 -6.49 26.10 -2.08
N TRP A 475 -7.14 25.77 -0.95
CA TRP A 475 -7.08 26.56 0.28
C TRP A 475 -5.65 26.69 0.83
N LEU A 476 -4.85 25.62 0.77
CA LEU A 476 -3.48 25.65 1.26
C LEU A 476 -2.63 26.60 0.43
N TYR A 477 -2.79 26.55 -0.89
CA TYR A 477 -2.06 27.46 -1.77
C TYR A 477 -2.42 28.92 -1.51
N ARG A 478 -3.70 29.22 -1.25
CA ARG A 478 -4.14 30.58 -0.86
C ARG A 478 -3.54 31.00 0.47
N ASP A 479 -3.49 30.12 1.47
CA ASP A 479 -2.98 30.45 2.80
C ASP A 479 -1.47 30.75 2.77
N VAL A 480 -0.66 29.98 2.03
CA VAL A 480 0.78 30.27 1.87
C VAL A 480 1.03 31.58 1.11
N ILE A 481 0.23 31.88 0.08
CA ILE A 481 0.31 33.14 -0.67
C ILE A 481 -0.06 34.32 0.25
N ALA A 482 -1.14 34.20 1.03
CA ALA A 482 -1.60 35.26 1.91
C ALA A 482 -0.57 35.64 2.99
N ARG A 483 0.32 34.72 3.34
CA ARG A 483 1.44 34.92 4.28
C ARG A 483 2.70 35.48 3.62
N GLY A 484 2.72 35.60 2.29
CA GLY A 484 3.86 36.13 1.53
C GLY A 484 5.01 35.15 1.34
N TYR A 485 4.78 33.85 1.55
CA TYR A 485 5.80 32.81 1.31
C TYR A 485 6.11 32.67 -0.17
N ARG A 486 7.37 32.36 -0.48
CA ARG A 486 7.89 32.24 -1.85
C ARG A 486 8.19 30.77 -2.16
N LEU A 487 7.13 30.00 -2.33
CA LEU A 487 7.19 28.56 -2.56
C LEU A 487 6.81 28.23 -4.01
N GLY A 488 7.54 27.30 -4.61
CA GLY A 488 7.04 26.56 -5.77
C GLY A 488 5.92 25.61 -5.36
N VAL A 489 5.26 25.00 -6.35
CA VAL A 489 4.11 24.12 -6.14
C VAL A 489 4.43 22.76 -6.71
N CYS A 490 4.14 21.70 -5.95
CA CYS A 490 4.14 20.33 -6.45
C CYS A 490 2.79 19.64 -6.24
N ALA A 491 2.58 18.60 -7.03
CA ALA A 491 1.44 17.69 -6.96
C ALA A 491 2.05 16.28 -7.06
N ASN A 492 2.26 15.64 -5.92
CA ASN A 492 2.82 14.28 -5.85
C ASN A 492 1.71 13.28 -5.55
N GLY A 493 2.00 11.99 -5.63
CA GLY A 493 1.02 10.95 -5.41
C GLY A 493 0.57 10.84 -3.96
N ASP A 494 1.49 10.96 -2.98
CA ASP A 494 1.32 10.35 -1.65
C ASP A 494 0.81 8.90 -1.83
N GLU A 495 1.50 8.16 -2.69
CA GLU A 495 0.96 6.95 -3.30
C GLU A 495 1.23 5.73 -2.42
N HIS A 496 0.16 5.07 -1.98
CA HIS A 496 0.22 3.88 -1.11
C HIS A 496 -0.19 2.57 -1.79
N ARG A 497 -0.61 2.61 -3.05
CA ARG A 497 -1.22 1.48 -3.80
C ARG A 497 -0.27 0.86 -4.82
N GLY A 498 1.00 1.29 -4.82
CA GLY A 498 2.04 0.82 -5.73
C GLY A 498 1.84 1.23 -7.19
N ARG A 499 1.26 2.41 -7.46
CA ARG A 499 1.07 2.94 -8.82
C ARG A 499 1.54 4.39 -8.95
N PRO A 500 2.83 4.68 -8.66
CA PRO A 500 3.37 6.04 -8.72
C PRO A 500 3.19 6.68 -10.11
N GLY A 501 3.19 8.01 -10.14
CA GLY A 501 2.93 8.83 -11.32
C GLY A 501 1.45 9.21 -11.51
N GLY A 502 0.73 9.41 -10.39
CA GLY A 502 -0.68 9.81 -10.40
C GLY A 502 -1.65 8.68 -10.71
N GLY A 503 -1.47 7.54 -10.04
CA GLY A 503 -2.26 6.31 -10.17
C GLY A 503 -3.78 6.53 -10.23
N ALA A 504 -4.48 5.56 -10.82
CA ALA A 504 -5.94 5.63 -10.91
C ALA A 504 -6.59 5.69 -9.51
N PRO A 505 -7.67 6.45 -9.33
CA PRO A 505 -8.32 6.58 -8.02
C PRO A 505 -8.79 5.22 -7.50
N GLY A 506 -8.78 5.06 -6.18
CA GLY A 506 -9.44 3.95 -5.51
C GLY A 506 -10.96 4.16 -5.49
N VAL A 507 -11.68 3.26 -4.84
CA VAL A 507 -13.13 3.40 -4.63
C VAL A 507 -13.41 3.79 -3.17
N GLN A 508 -14.27 4.81 -3.00
CA GLN A 508 -14.87 5.29 -1.74
C GLN A 508 -13.96 5.99 -0.73
N VAL A 509 -12.98 5.30 -0.14
CA VAL A 509 -12.40 5.71 1.16
C VAL A 509 -10.97 6.24 1.07
N PHE A 510 -10.25 6.01 -0.03
CA PHE A 510 -8.84 6.35 -0.13
C PHE A 510 -8.38 6.64 -1.58
N GLY A 511 -7.70 7.79 -1.78
CA GLY A 511 -7.07 8.21 -3.02
C GLY A 511 -8.00 8.92 -4.00
N VAL A 512 -7.64 10.14 -4.41
CA VAL A 512 -8.30 10.84 -5.52
C VAL A 512 -7.60 10.51 -6.84
N ARG A 513 -7.97 11.17 -7.94
CA ARG A 513 -7.29 10.96 -9.22
C ARG A 513 -6.09 11.89 -9.30
N GLY A 514 -4.92 11.34 -9.64
CA GLY A 514 -3.65 12.10 -9.69
C GLY A 514 -2.79 11.94 -8.43
N GLY A 515 -3.05 10.88 -7.67
CA GLY A 515 -2.76 10.76 -6.25
C GLY A 515 -4.07 10.44 -5.59
#